data_AF-A0A0Q7VL52-F1
#
_entry.id   AF-A0A0Q7VL52-F1
#
_cell.length_a   1.000
_cell.length_b   1.000
_cell.length_c   1.000
_cell.angle_alpha   90.00
_cell.angle_beta   90.00
_cell.angle_gamma   90.00
#
_symmetry.space_group_name_H-M   'P 1'
#
loop_
_entity.id
_entity.type
_entity.pdbx_description
1 polymer ?
#
loop_
_entity_poly.entity_id
_entity_poly.type
_entity_poly.pdbx_seq_one_letter_code
_entity_poly.pdbx_strand_id
1 'polypeptide(L)' 'MVATGTMRSGVLRVDDDIQVLREGVVQAQTRITGIEMFRKHVKEATVGELAGLLLREKIAVARGDVIRPAPSA' A
#
# COMPACT_ATOMS: atom_id res chain seq x y z
N MET A 1 -7.40 2.68 8.26
CA MET A 1 -7.10 1.23 8.35
C MET A 1 -5.63 1.03 8.00
N VAL A 2 -4.98 -0.03 8.49
CA VAL A 2 -3.55 -0.28 8.19
C VAL A 2 -3.39 -1.58 7.41
N ALA A 3 -2.66 -1.52 6.29
CA ALA A 3 -2.22 -2.69 5.54
C ALA A 3 -0.70 -2.83 5.66
N THR A 4 -0.22 -3.95 6.19
CA THR A 4 1.21 -4.18 6.39
C THR A 4 1.75 -5.13 5.33
N GLY A 5 2.88 -4.77 4.73
CA GLY A 5 3.54 -5.58 3.71
C GLY A 5 5.01 -5.25 3.55
N THR A 6 5.71 -6.12 2.82
CA THR A 6 7.10 -5.89 2.42
C THR A 6 7.14 -5.43 0.98
N MET A 7 7.82 -4.32 0.73
CA MET A 7 8.03 -3.79 -0.61
C MET A 7 8.94 -4.72 -1.42
N ARG A 8 8.42 -5.23 -2.55
CA ARG A 8 9.15 -6.13 -3.45
C ARG A 8 9.79 -5.42 -4.65
N SER A 9 9.19 -4.33 -5.10
CA SER A 9 9.68 -3.54 -6.24
C SER A 9 9.16 -2.10 -6.17
N GLY A 10 9.90 -1.18 -6.79
CA GLY A 10 9.52 0.23 -6.90
C GLY A 10 9.54 0.99 -5.58
N VAL A 11 8.69 2.02 -5.51
CA VAL A 11 8.54 2.93 -4.37
C VAL A 11 7.05 3.27 -4.23
N LEU A 12 6.56 3.33 -3.00
CA LEU A 12 5.23 3.87 -2.67
C LEU A 12 5.38 5.13 -1.85
N ARG A 13 4.52 6.12 -2.07
CA ARG A 13 4.52 7.40 -1.38
C ARG A 13 3.19 7.68 -0.72
N VAL A 14 3.23 8.55 0.29
CA VAL A 14 2.01 9.19 0.79
C VAL A 14 1.34 9.94 -0.37
N ASP A 15 0.01 9.90 -0.40
CA ASP A 15 -0.88 10.43 -1.44
C ASP A 15 -0.93 9.64 -2.75
N ASP A 16 -0.19 8.53 -2.89
CA ASP A 16 -0.36 7.63 -4.03
C ASP A 16 -1.76 7.00 -4.01
N ASP A 17 -2.43 7.04 -5.16
CA ASP A 17 -3.58 6.17 -5.43
C ASP A 17 -3.06 4.76 -5.71
N ILE A 18 -3.67 3.79 -5.05
CA ILE A 18 -3.30 2.38 -5.11
C ILE A 18 -4.49 1.52 -5.42
N GLN A 19 -4.20 0.32 -5.92
CA GLN A 19 -5.16 -0.76 -6.03
C GLN A 19 -4.67 -1.99 -5.28
N VAL A 20 -5.61 -2.71 -4.69
CA VAL A 20 -5.36 -4.00 -4.03
C VAL A 20 -5.81 -5.10 -4.98
N LEU A 21 -4.92 -6.03 -5.28
CA LEU A 21 -5.17 -7.17 -6.13
C LEU A 21 -5.15 -8.45 -5.31
N ARG A 22 -6.10 -9.34 -5.59
CA ARG A 22 -6.12 -10.72 -5.13
C ARG A 22 -6.14 -11.62 -6.34
N GLU A 23 -5.16 -12.51 -6.46
CA GLU A 23 -5.04 -13.44 -7.59
C GLU A 23 -5.09 -12.74 -8.96
N GLY A 24 -4.53 -11.53 -9.03
CA GLY A 24 -4.51 -10.71 -10.25
C GLY A 24 -5.77 -9.88 -10.53
N VAL A 25 -6.83 -10.03 -9.73
CA VAL A 25 -8.09 -9.29 -9.87
C VAL A 25 -8.12 -8.10 -8.90
N VAL A 26 -8.50 -6.92 -9.40
CA VAL A 26 -8.66 -5.70 -8.58
C VAL A 26 -9.85 -5.87 -7.64
N GLN A 27 -9.60 -5.79 -6.33
CA GLN A 27 -10.61 -5.90 -5.29
C GLN A 27 -11.08 -4.53 -4.79
N ALA A 28 -10.17 -3.56 -4.73
CA ALA A 28 -10.43 -2.22 -4.26
C ALA A 28 -9.38 -1.22 -4.78
N GLN A 29 -9.76 0.05 -4.80
CA GLN A 29 -8.84 1.18 -4.99
C GLN A 29 -8.99 2.13 -3.80
N THR A 30 -7.90 2.80 -3.42
CA THR A 30 -7.87 3.77 -2.32
C THR A 30 -6.62 4.63 -2.45
N ARG A 31 -6.48 5.65 -1.59
CA ARG A 31 -5.27 6.45 -1.45
C ARG A 31 -4.50 6.11 -0.18
N ILE A 32 -3.17 6.17 -0.24
CA ILE A 32 -2.28 6.12 0.93
C ILE A 32 -2.32 7.48 1.63
N THR A 33 -2.66 7.50 2.92
CA THR A 33 -2.67 8.74 3.74
C THR A 33 -1.48 8.83 4.69
N GLY A 34 -0.70 7.76 4.82
CA GLY A 34 0.46 7.71 5.68
C GLY A 34 1.23 6.41 5.48
N ILE A 35 2.52 6.43 5.77
CA ILE A 35 3.39 5.26 5.77
C ILE A 35 4.11 5.21 7.12
N GLU A 36 3.95 4.09 7.81
CA GLU A 36 4.62 3.82 9.07
C GLU A 36 5.66 2.72 8.92
N MET A 37 6.87 2.99 9.40
CA MET A 37 7.97 2.04 9.43
C MET A 37 8.64 2.12 10.79
N PHE A 38 8.80 1.00 11.51
CA PHE A 38 9.56 0.95 12.78
C PHE A 38 9.32 2.16 13.71
N ARG A 39 8.06 2.37 14.13
CA ARG A 39 7.63 3.47 15.03
C ARG A 39 7.90 4.90 14.52
N LYS A 40 8.21 5.10 13.23
CA LYS A 40 8.31 6.41 12.60
C LYS A 40 7.36 6.53 11.40
N HIS A 41 6.90 7.75 11.15
CA HIS A 41 6.21 8.10 9.91
C HIS A 41 7.25 8.48 8.86
N VAL A 42 7.08 7.95 7.65
CA VAL A 42 7.93 8.25 6.50
C VAL A 42 7.08 8.72 5.32
N LYS A 43 7.70 9.40 4.37
CA LYS A 43 7.01 9.88 3.16
C LYS A 43 6.97 8.84 2.04
N GLU A 44 7.89 7.89 2.07
CA GLU A 44 8.01 6.84 1.07
C GLU A 44 8.50 5.53 1.67
N ALA A 45 8.14 4.42 1.02
CA ALA A 45 8.63 3.07 1.29
C ALA A 45 9.29 2.50 0.04
N THR A 46 10.45 1.89 0.22
CA THR A 46 11.35 1.40 -0.83
C THR A 46 11.57 -0.11 -0.71
N VAL A 47 12.18 -0.71 -1.73
CA VAL A 47 12.37 -2.17 -1.82
C VAL A 47 13.09 -2.74 -0.60
N GLY A 48 12.56 -3.85 -0.07
CA GLY A 48 13.11 -4.54 1.11
C GLY A 48 12.54 -4.05 2.45
N GLU A 49 11.80 -2.93 2.45
CA GLU A 49 11.25 -2.35 3.67
C GLU A 49 9.91 -3.01 4.05
N LEU A 50 9.76 -3.31 5.35
CA LEU A 50 8.47 -3.65 5.95
C LEU A 50 7.76 -2.35 6.34
N ALA A 51 6.63 -2.08 5.69
CA ALA A 51 5.87 -0.84 5.88
C ALA A 51 4.41 -1.13 6.21
N GLY A 52 3.84 -0.32 7.10
CA GLY A 52 2.41 -0.20 7.33
C GLY A 52 1.85 0.96 6.51
N LEU A 53 0.94 0.68 5.59
CA LEU A 53 0.25 1.68 4.78
C LEU A 53 -1.05 2.07 5.46
N LEU A 54 -1.20 3.35 5.80
CA LEU A 54 -2.45 3.92 6.28
C LEU A 54 -3.31 4.25 5.06
N LEU A 55 -4.51 3.68 5.02
CA LEU A 55 -5.42 3.80 3.88
C LEU A 55 -6.60 4.70 4.22
N ARG A 56 -6.95 5.58 3.26
CA ARG A 56 -8.10 6.50 3.34
C ARG A 56 -9.41 5.76 3.59
N GLU A 57 -9.65 4.71 2.81
CA GLU A 57 -10.86 3.89 2.92
C GLU A 57 -10.61 2.62 3.74
N LYS A 58 -11.67 2.14 4.40
CA LYS A 58 -11.66 0.83 5.04
C LYS A 58 -11.94 -0.22 3.96
N ILE A 59 -10.91 -0.93 3.51
CA ILE A 59 -11.02 -1.97 2.47
C ILE A 59 -10.63 -3.34 3.02
N ALA A 60 -11.17 -4.42 2.46
CA ALA A 60 -10.83 -5.76 2.94
C ALA A 60 -9.48 -6.22 2.35
N VAL A 61 -8.38 -6.04 3.11
CA VAL A 61 -7.05 -6.56 2.75
C VAL A 61 -6.85 -7.93 3.40
N ALA A 62 -6.42 -8.91 2.61
CA ALA A 62 -6.07 -10.25 3.07
C ALA A 62 -4.58 -10.55 2.85
N ARG A 63 -4.09 -11.55 3.59
CA ARG A 63 -2.73 -12.05 3.39
C ARG A 63 -2.59 -12.62 1.98
N GLY A 64 -1.56 -12.19 1.26
CA GLY A 64 -1.30 -12.59 -0.12
C GLY A 64 -1.79 -11.58 -1.16
N ASP A 65 -2.58 -10.58 -0.75
CA ASP A 65 -2.94 -9.48 -1.63
C ASP A 65 -1.70 -8.67 -2.04
N VAL A 66 -1.72 -8.17 -3.27
CA VAL A 66 -0.67 -7.33 -3.84
C VAL A 66 -1.18 -5.90 -3.93
N ILE A 67 -0.41 -4.97 -3.36
CA ILE A 67 -0.68 -3.53 -3.45
C ILE A 67 0.27 -2.93 -4.48
N ARG A 68 -0.26 -2.13 -5.41
CA ARG A 68 0.53 -1.37 -6.37
C ARG A 68 -0.15 -0.03 -6.69
N PRO A 69 0.58 0.95 -7.25
CA PRO A 69 -0.03 2.17 -7.75
C PRO A 69 -1.20 1.86 -8.69
N ALA A 70 -2.29 2.60 -8.54
CA ALA A 70 -3.38 2.57 -9.50
C ALA A 70 -2.83 3.07 -10.85
N PRO A 71 -3.19 2.44 -11.97
CA PRO A 71 -2.80 2.95 -13.28
C PRO A 71 -3.30 4.38 -13.43
N SER A 72 -2.42 5.26 -13.92
CA SER A 72 -2.84 6.56 -14.43
C SER A 72 -3.85 6.29 -15.55
N ALA A 73 -5.04 6.86 -15.45
CA ALA A 73 -6.02 6.84 -16.55
C ALA A 73 -5.44 7.54 -17.79
#